data_AF-A0A661QF97-F1
#
_entry.id   AF-A0A661QF97-F1
#
_cell.length_a   1.000
_cell.length_b   1.000
_cell.length_c   1.000
_cell.angle_alpha   90.00
_cell.angle_beta   90.00
_cell.angle_gamma   90.00
#
_symmetry.space_group_name_H-M   'P 1'
#
loop_
_entity.id
_entity.type
_entity.pdbx_description
1 polymer ?
#
loop_
_entity_poly.entity_id
_entity_poly.type
_entity_poly.pdbx_seq_one_letter_code
_entity_poly.pdbx_strand_id
1 'polypeptide(L)'
;MADLDLERAKNLLKSAKVLYERGDLAGVAGLAYASFESAITALTKKKNGLDYPSHLLRRERAKVLLEEYQEKIDVLWEVRNIDFYGNVKIGSEIRELSRDEVEDGLNAVEKIIEEVEKVLKNGNDVD
;
A
#
# COMPACT_ATOMS: atom_id res chain seq x y z
N MET A 1 13.60 -3.45 11.58
CA MET A 1 14.51 -2.44 10.99
C MET A 1 13.82 -1.89 9.76
N ALA A 2 13.82 -0.58 9.53
CA ALA A 2 13.06 0.05 8.43
C ALA A 2 13.42 -0.54 7.05
N ASP A 3 14.67 -0.92 6.84
CA ASP A 3 15.14 -1.52 5.58
C ASP A 3 14.49 -2.87 5.30
N LEU A 4 14.28 -3.71 6.32
CA LEU A 4 13.58 -4.99 6.18
C LEU A 4 12.11 -4.81 5.80
N ASP A 5 11.45 -3.78 6.35
CA ASP A 5 10.05 -3.48 6.06
C ASP A 5 9.89 -2.93 4.62
N LEU A 6 10.86 -2.13 4.15
CA LEU A 6 10.89 -1.65 2.77
C LEU A 6 11.19 -2.78 1.78
N GLU A 7 12.16 -3.66 2.07
CA GLU A 7 12.44 -4.83 1.23
C GLU A 7 11.20 -5.75 1.13
N ARG A 8 10.54 -5.98 2.26
CA ARG A 8 9.26 -6.70 2.30
C ARG A 8 8.21 -6.04 1.41
N ALA A 9 8.09 -4.70 1.45
CA ALA A 9 7.15 -3.97 0.59
C ALA A 9 7.40 -4.27 -0.89
N LYS A 10 8.66 -4.18 -1.35
CA LYS A 10 9.04 -4.47 -2.75
C LYS A 10 8.73 -5.90 -3.15
N ASN A 11 9.03 -6.87 -2.29
CA ASN A 11 8.77 -8.29 -2.54
C ASN A 11 7.27 -8.61 -2.63
N LEU A 12 6.45 -7.95 -1.80
CA LEU A 12 4.99 -8.06 -1.86
C LEU A 12 4.43 -7.44 -3.15
N LEU A 13 4.91 -6.26 -3.56
CA LEU A 13 4.50 -5.64 -4.82
C LEU A 13 4.85 -6.52 -6.02
N LYS A 14 6.06 -7.09 -6.02
CA LYS A 14 6.48 -8.04 -7.06
C LYS A 14 5.55 -9.26 -7.13
N SER A 15 5.20 -9.83 -5.98
CA SER A 15 4.26 -10.95 -5.92
C SER A 15 2.88 -10.58 -6.46
N ALA A 16 2.36 -9.39 -6.11
CA ALA A 16 1.09 -8.89 -6.60
C ALA A 16 1.08 -8.72 -8.14
N LYS A 17 2.16 -8.16 -8.70
CA LYS A 17 2.34 -8.03 -10.16
C LYS A 17 2.37 -9.38 -10.88
N VAL A 18 3.05 -10.38 -10.32
CA VAL A 18 3.09 -11.73 -10.89
C VAL A 18 1.71 -12.38 -10.93
N LEU A 19 0.89 -12.20 -9.88
CA LEU A 19 -0.50 -12.70 -9.88
C LEU A 19 -1.36 -11.99 -10.94
N TYR A 20 -1.24 -10.66 -11.02
CA TYR A 20 -1.93 -9.85 -12.03
C TYR A 20 -1.60 -10.27 -13.46
N GLU A 21 -0.31 -10.50 -13.77
CA GLU A 21 0.15 -10.95 -15.09
C GLU A 21 -0.42 -12.32 -15.47
N ARG A 22 -0.62 -13.21 -14.48
CA ARG A 22 -1.22 -14.54 -14.67
C ARG A 22 -2.74 -14.49 -14.83
N GLY A 23 -3.36 -13.33 -14.63
CA GLY A 23 -4.82 -13.16 -14.62
C GLY A 23 -5.49 -13.69 -13.34
N ASP A 24 -4.70 -14.04 -12.32
CA ASP A 24 -5.23 -14.40 -11.00
C ASP A 24 -5.42 -13.13 -10.19
N LEU A 25 -6.61 -12.52 -10.32
CA LEU A 25 -6.91 -11.24 -9.68
C LEU A 25 -7.20 -11.37 -8.18
N ALA A 26 -7.55 -12.57 -7.71
CA ALA A 26 -7.89 -12.81 -6.32
C ALA A 26 -6.68 -12.55 -5.42
N GLY A 27 -6.82 -11.63 -4.45
CA GLY A 27 -5.74 -11.32 -3.51
C GLY A 27 -4.64 -10.42 -4.07
N VAL A 28 -4.71 -9.97 -5.34
CA VAL A 28 -3.76 -8.98 -5.89
C VAL A 28 -3.87 -7.68 -5.11
N ALA A 29 -5.09 -7.19 -4.92
CA ALA A 29 -5.37 -5.99 -4.14
C ALA A 29 -4.95 -6.15 -2.68
N GLY A 30 -5.20 -7.31 -2.06
CA GLY A 30 -4.71 -7.64 -0.73
C GLY A 30 -3.18 -7.60 -0.60
N LEU A 31 -2.45 -8.18 -1.55
CA LEU A 31 -0.98 -8.14 -1.57
C LEU A 31 -0.44 -6.72 -1.83
N ALA A 32 -1.08 -5.98 -2.73
CA ALA A 32 -0.75 -4.59 -3.00
C ALA A 32 -0.92 -3.74 -1.74
N TYR A 33 -2.03 -3.91 -1.01
CA TYR A 33 -2.26 -3.20 0.25
C TYR A 33 -1.25 -3.59 1.33
N ALA A 34 -0.92 -4.89 1.47
CA ALA A 34 0.11 -5.35 2.41
C ALA A 34 1.51 -4.78 2.07
N SER A 35 1.80 -4.62 0.78
CA SER A 35 3.01 -3.96 0.29
C SER A 35 3.04 -2.50 0.71
N PHE A 36 1.95 -1.77 0.48
CA PHE A 36 1.76 -0.40 0.95
C PHE A 36 1.97 -0.28 2.47
N GLU A 37 1.34 -1.12 3.29
CA GLU A 37 1.48 -1.07 4.74
C GLU A 37 2.92 -1.31 5.21
N SER A 38 3.64 -2.22 4.55
CA SER A 38 5.04 -2.49 4.85
C SER A 38 5.91 -1.26 4.56
N ALA A 39 5.66 -0.55 3.45
CA ALA A 39 6.37 0.67 3.11
C ALA A 39 6.09 1.81 4.11
N ILE A 40 4.83 2.00 4.50
CA ILE A 40 4.46 3.01 5.50
C ILE A 40 5.08 2.68 6.85
N THR A 41 5.13 1.41 7.23
CA THR A 41 5.78 0.95 8.46
C THR A 41 7.28 1.27 8.45
N ALA A 42 7.96 1.06 7.32
CA ALA A 42 9.36 1.45 7.16
C ALA A 42 9.54 2.97 7.38
N LEU A 43 8.70 3.77 6.72
CA LEU A 43 8.74 5.23 6.79
C LEU A 43 8.47 5.75 8.21
N THR A 44 7.44 5.23 8.90
CA THR A 44 7.12 5.66 10.27
C THR A 44 8.22 5.27 11.24
N LYS A 45 8.72 4.03 11.18
CA LYS A 45 9.83 3.58 12.03
C LYS A 45 11.08 4.44 11.85
N LYS A 46 11.43 4.84 10.62
CA LYS A 46 12.56 5.75 10.39
C LYS A 46 12.31 7.15 10.98
N LYS A 47 11.10 7.69 10.86
CA LYS A 47 10.79 9.05 11.34
C LYS A 47 10.64 9.18 12.86
N ASN A 48 10.03 8.20 13.52
CA ASN A 48 9.71 8.30 14.95
C ASN A 48 9.78 6.99 15.74
N GLY A 49 10.27 5.90 15.13
CA GLY A 49 10.44 4.60 15.81
C GLY A 49 9.14 3.83 16.06
N LEU A 50 7.99 4.26 15.53
CA LEU A 50 6.68 3.66 15.82
C LEU A 50 6.12 2.84 14.65
N ASP A 51 5.43 1.75 15.01
CA ASP A 51 4.50 1.00 14.14
C ASP A 51 3.08 1.16 14.71
N TYR A 52 2.11 1.43 13.85
CA TYR A 52 0.73 1.65 14.25
C TYR A 52 -0.04 0.33 14.26
N PRO A 53 -0.88 0.07 15.27
CA PRO A 53 -1.43 -1.26 15.52
C PRO A 53 -2.57 -1.68 14.57
N SER A 54 -3.09 -0.78 13.73
CA SER A 54 -4.24 -1.07 12.86
C SER A 54 -4.07 -0.52 11.45
N HIS A 55 -4.72 -1.18 10.49
CA HIS A 55 -4.75 -0.76 9.09
C HIS A 55 -5.24 0.69 8.93
N LEU A 56 -6.28 1.06 9.69
CA LEU A 56 -6.83 2.42 9.68
C LEU A 56 -5.80 3.44 10.18
N LEU A 57 -5.12 3.17 11.28
CA LEU A 57 -4.12 4.10 11.81
C LEU A 57 -2.91 4.23 10.89
N ARG A 58 -2.45 3.13 10.26
CA ARG A 58 -1.39 3.19 9.25
C ARG A 58 -1.83 4.01 8.04
N ARG A 59 -3.06 3.85 7.56
CA ARG A 59 -3.64 4.65 6.46
C ARG A 59 -3.67 6.14 6.80
N GLU A 60 -4.25 6.51 7.95
CA GLU A 60 -4.32 7.92 8.35
C GLU A 60 -2.91 8.52 8.49
N ARG A 61 -1.96 7.75 9.04
CA ARG A 61 -0.57 8.19 9.10
C ARG A 61 0.06 8.35 7.71
N ALA A 62 -0.21 7.44 6.79
CA ALA A 62 0.28 7.52 5.42
C ALA A 62 -0.20 8.80 4.73
N LYS A 63 -1.48 9.16 4.91
CA LYS A 63 -2.04 10.41 4.36
C LYS A 63 -1.33 11.66 4.85
N VAL A 64 -0.94 11.69 6.13
CA VAL A 64 -0.16 12.79 6.71
C VAL A 64 1.27 12.81 6.18
N LEU A 65 1.87 11.64 5.95
CA LEU A 65 3.27 11.53 5.53
C LEU A 65 3.47 11.74 4.02
N LEU A 66 2.45 11.45 3.22
CA LEU A 66 2.44 11.45 1.76
C LEU A 66 1.21 12.25 1.28
N GLU A 67 1.16 13.52 1.65
CA GLU A 67 -0.01 14.40 1.43
C GLU A 67 -0.46 14.44 -0.04
N GLU A 68 0.50 14.41 -0.97
CA GLU A 68 0.26 14.40 -2.43
C GLU A 68 -0.37 13.08 -2.94
N TYR A 69 -0.38 12.03 -2.13
CA TYR A 69 -0.84 10.68 -2.48
C TYR A 69 -2.15 10.29 -1.78
N GLN A 70 -2.82 11.20 -1.08
CA GLN A 70 -4.03 10.89 -0.31
C GLN A 70 -5.13 10.22 -1.14
N GLU A 71 -5.41 10.72 -2.34
CA GLU A 71 -6.42 10.12 -3.23
C GLU A 71 -6.06 8.69 -3.63
N LYS A 72 -4.77 8.42 -3.88
CA LYS A 72 -4.29 7.07 -4.21
C LYS A 72 -4.39 6.12 -3.02
N ILE A 73 -4.11 6.61 -1.82
CA ILE A 73 -4.28 5.87 -0.58
C ILE A 73 -5.76 5.52 -0.36
N ASP A 74 -6.68 6.40 -0.75
CA ASP A 74 -8.12 6.14 -0.69
C ASP A 74 -8.56 5.08 -1.68
N VAL A 75 -8.15 5.19 -2.94
CA VAL A 75 -8.43 4.16 -3.96
C VAL A 75 -7.90 2.79 -3.52
N LEU A 76 -6.68 2.73 -2.99
CA LEU A 76 -6.09 1.48 -2.47
C LEU A 76 -6.91 0.86 -1.35
N TRP A 77 -7.45 1.70 -0.46
CA TRP A 77 -8.31 1.24 0.63
C TRP A 77 -9.62 0.65 0.12
N GLU A 78 -10.23 1.29 -0.87
CA GLU A 78 -11.47 0.82 -1.49
C GLU A 78 -11.25 -0.50 -2.23
N VAL A 79 -10.21 -0.56 -3.06
CA VAL A 79 -9.83 -1.76 -3.82
C VAL A 79 -9.55 -2.93 -2.89
N ARG A 80 -8.82 -2.72 -1.79
CA ARG A 80 -8.59 -3.74 -0.76
C ARG A 80 -9.89 -4.22 -0.11
N ASN A 81 -10.84 -3.32 0.18
CA ASN A 81 -12.10 -3.73 0.80
C ASN A 81 -12.97 -4.54 -0.14
N ILE A 82 -13.00 -4.19 -1.43
CA ILE A 82 -13.74 -4.98 -2.42
C ILE A 82 -13.12 -6.38 -2.54
N ASP A 83 -11.79 -6.50 -2.61
CA ASP A 83 -11.11 -7.81 -2.66
C ASP A 83 -11.37 -8.69 -1.43
N PHE A 84 -11.39 -8.10 -0.22
CA PHE A 84 -11.59 -8.85 1.03
C PHE A 84 -13.06 -9.11 1.40
N TYR A 85 -13.94 -8.15 1.16
CA TYR A 85 -15.32 -8.14 1.67
C TYR A 85 -16.37 -8.14 0.56
N GLY A 86 -15.95 -7.99 -0.70
CA GLY A 86 -16.85 -7.84 -1.83
C GLY A 86 -17.49 -6.45 -1.92
N ASN A 87 -17.14 -5.48 -1.08
CA ASN A 87 -17.75 -4.15 -1.10
C ASN A 87 -16.78 -3.05 -0.65
N VAL A 88 -17.07 -1.79 -1.03
CA VAL A 88 -16.24 -0.63 -0.68
C VAL A 88 -16.21 -0.40 0.83
N LYS A 89 -17.36 -0.62 1.49
CA LYS A 89 -17.56 -0.54 2.93
C LYS A 89 -18.45 -1.71 3.37
N ILE A 90 -18.18 -2.26 4.55
CA ILE A 90 -19.00 -3.33 5.12
C ILE A 90 -20.47 -2.88 5.17
N GLY A 91 -21.34 -3.67 4.53
CA GLY A 91 -22.78 -3.41 4.45
C GLY A 91 -23.22 -2.56 3.25
N SER A 92 -22.29 -2.08 2.41
CA SER A 92 -22.63 -1.50 1.11
C SER A 92 -22.86 -2.60 0.06
N GLU A 93 -23.32 -2.17 -1.12
CA GLU A 93 -23.54 -3.05 -2.28
C GLU A 93 -22.29 -3.88 -2.60
N ILE A 94 -22.52 -5.17 -2.87
CA ILE A 94 -21.47 -6.10 -3.27
C ILE A 94 -21.15 -5.89 -4.74
N ARG A 95 -19.86 -5.81 -5.07
CA ARG A 95 -19.34 -5.74 -6.44
C ARG A 95 -17.99 -6.44 -6.55
N GLU A 96 -17.60 -6.73 -7.78
CA GLU A 96 -16.28 -7.27 -8.10
C GLU A 96 -15.36 -6.18 -8.65
N LEU A 97 -14.05 -6.35 -8.44
CA LEU A 97 -13.04 -5.48 -9.04
C LEU A 97 -12.90 -5.77 -10.52
N SER A 98 -12.85 -4.72 -11.33
CA SER A 98 -12.36 -4.83 -12.69
C SER A 98 -10.83 -5.00 -12.70
N ARG A 99 -10.30 -5.54 -13.81
CA ARG A 99 -8.86 -5.66 -14.03
C ARG A 99 -8.17 -4.28 -13.97
N ASP A 100 -8.80 -3.27 -14.57
CA ASP A 100 -8.28 -1.90 -14.63
C ASP A 100 -8.16 -1.29 -13.22
N GLU A 101 -9.14 -1.52 -12.34
CA GLU A 101 -9.08 -1.05 -10.95
C GLU A 101 -7.97 -1.74 -10.13
N VAL A 102 -7.72 -3.03 -10.40
CA VAL A 102 -6.59 -3.74 -9.79
C VAL A 102 -5.27 -3.16 -10.29
N GLU A 103 -5.16 -2.85 -11.57
CA GLU A 103 -3.98 -2.22 -12.17
C GLU A 103 -3.73 -0.81 -11.60
N ASP A 104 -4.77 0.01 -11.49
CA ASP A 104 -4.70 1.33 -10.86
C ASP A 104 -4.22 1.24 -9.41
N GLY A 105 -4.71 0.24 -8.67
CA GLY A 105 -4.21 -0.08 -7.34
C GLY A 105 -2.71 -0.42 -7.35
N LEU A 106 -2.26 -1.33 -8.21
CA LEU A 106 -0.85 -1.69 -8.29
C LEU A 106 0.05 -0.49 -8.61
N ASN A 107 -0.37 0.33 -9.58
CA ASN A 107 0.34 1.55 -9.99
C ASN A 107 0.39 2.58 -8.86
N ALA A 108 -0.68 2.71 -8.07
CA ALA A 108 -0.70 3.57 -6.89
C ALA A 108 0.31 3.10 -5.83
N VAL A 109 0.37 1.80 -5.52
CA VAL A 109 1.33 1.25 -4.56
C VAL A 109 2.76 1.47 -5.03
N GLU A 110 3.05 1.20 -6.31
CA GLU A 110 4.39 1.41 -6.87
C GLU A 110 4.88 2.84 -6.68
N LYS A 111 4.07 3.83 -7.07
CA LYS A 111 4.41 5.25 -6.90
C LYS A 111 4.61 5.64 -5.44
N ILE A 112 3.80 5.09 -4.53
CA ILE A 112 3.95 5.34 -3.09
C ILE A 112 5.26 4.75 -2.57
N ILE A 113 5.62 3.53 -2.99
CA ILE A 113 6.88 2.89 -2.58
C ILE A 113 8.08 3.69 -3.11
N GLU A 114 8.06 4.12 -4.37
CA GLU A 114 9.09 4.98 -4.92
C GLU A 114 9.27 6.26 -4.10
N GLU A 115 8.16 6.87 -3.66
CA GLU A 115 8.23 8.08 -2.83
C GLU A 115 8.77 7.79 -1.42
N VAL A 116 8.31 6.71 -0.79
CA VAL A 116 8.86 6.24 0.49
C VAL A 116 10.37 6.00 0.37
N GLU A 117 10.84 5.38 -0.71
CA GLU A 117 12.26 5.16 -0.96
C GLU A 117 13.06 6.46 -1.05
N LYS A 118 12.56 7.44 -1.79
CA LYS A 118 13.22 8.76 -1.91
C LYS A 118 13.32 9.43 -0.55
N VAL A 119 12.23 9.46 0.22
CA VAL A 119 12.21 10.08 1.55
C VAL A 119 13.20 9.37 2.49
N LEU A 120 13.27 8.04 2.44
CA LEU A 120 14.20 7.26 3.27
C LEU A 120 15.67 7.46 2.87
N LYS A 121 15.97 7.61 1.58
CA LYS A 121 17.33 7.89 1.08
C LYS A 121 17.77 9.31 1.40
N ASN A 122 16.94 10.31 1.14
CA ASN A 122 17.26 11.72 1.41
C ASN A 122 17.38 12.00 2.93
N GLY A 123 16.72 11.20 3.77
CA GLY A 123 16.89 11.25 5.22
C GLY A 123 18.18 10.60 5.74
N ASN A 124 19.02 10.01 4.87
CA ASN A 124 20.34 9.48 5.22
C ASN A 124 21.50 10.43 4.85
N ASP A 125 21.24 11.55 4.17
CA ASP A 125 22.28 12.52 3.76
C ASP A 125 22.54 13.60 4.83
N VAL A 126 22.04 13.39 6.05
CA VAL A 126 22.27 14.27 7.21
C VAL A 126 22.81 13.42 8.36
N ASP A 127 24.03 12.92 8.20
CA ASP A 127 24.92 12.47 9.29
C ASP A 127 26.37 12.88 8.95
#